data_AF-A0A1A7YBK7-F1
#
_entry.id   AF-A0A1A7YBK7-F1
#
_cell.length_a   1.000
_cell.length_b   1.000
_cell.length_c   1.000
_cell.angle_alpha   90.00
_cell.angle_beta   90.00
_cell.angle_gamma   90.00
#
_symmetry.space_group_name_H-M   'P 1'
#
loop_
_entity.id
_entity.type
_entity.pdbx_description
1 polymer ?
#
loop_
_entity_poly.entity_id
_entity_poly.type
_entity_poly.pdbx_seq_one_letter_code
_entity_poly.pdbx_strand_id
1 'polypeptide(L)'
;RVNREVVDSMVRHFKVTIFGDRLPVYDGKSSLYTASPLPVAAGGVDLDVTLPGEGGKDRPFKVTIKFVSLVSWHTLHEVLTGRSVPEPLDLDKPISTNPVHAVDVVLRHLPSMKYTPVGRSFFSSPEGYDHPLGGGRE
;
A
#
# COMPACT_ATOMS: atom_id res chain seq x y z
N ARG A 1 5.20 -2.97 8.82
CA ARG A 1 5.24 -1.56 9.29
C ARG A 1 6.33 -0.77 8.57
N VAL A 2 7.61 -1.12 8.73
CA VAL A 2 8.76 -0.43 8.10
C VAL A 2 8.58 -0.13 6.61
N ASN A 3 8.19 -1.10 5.77
CA ASN A 3 8.00 -0.86 4.33
C ASN A 3 7.01 0.27 4.03
N ARG A 4 5.96 0.41 4.85
CA ARG A 4 4.97 1.47 4.68
C ARG A 4 5.56 2.82 5.06
N GLU A 5 6.39 2.88 6.10
CA GLU A 5 7.13 4.08 6.50
C GLU A 5 8.15 4.50 5.44
N VAL A 6 8.85 3.53 4.82
CA VAL A 6 9.77 3.79 3.69
C VAL A 6 9.01 4.42 2.53
N VAL A 7 7.88 3.83 2.12
CA VAL A 7 7.06 4.38 1.02
C VAL A 7 6.47 5.74 1.36
N ASP A 8 6.02 5.95 2.59
CA ASP A 8 5.48 7.22 3.05
C ASP A 8 6.56 8.33 3.05
N SER A 9 7.78 8.02 3.50
CA SER A 9 8.94 8.92 3.40
C SER A 9 9.30 9.22 1.94
N MET A 10 9.34 8.19 1.09
CA MET A 10 9.59 8.32 -0.35
C MET A 10 8.57 9.24 -1.03
N VAL A 11 7.27 9.07 -0.74
CA VAL A 11 6.20 9.88 -1.34
C VAL A 11 6.36 11.35 -0.95
N ARG A 12 6.73 11.64 0.31
CA ARG A 12 7.00 13.02 0.75
C ARG A 12 8.26 13.59 0.10
N HIS A 13 9.35 12.83 0.08
CA HIS A 13 10.65 13.30 -0.41
C HIS A 13 10.63 13.57 -1.92
N PHE A 14 10.01 12.68 -2.70
CA PHE A 14 9.90 12.80 -4.16
C PHE A 14 8.56 13.39 -4.61
N LYS A 15 7.91 14.20 -3.75
CA LYS A 15 6.61 14.81 -4.06
C LYS A 15 6.67 15.65 -5.33
N VAL A 16 7.65 16.54 -5.47
CA VAL A 16 7.72 17.47 -6.60
C VAL A 16 8.07 16.76 -7.92
N THR A 17 8.94 15.75 -7.87
CA THR A 17 9.52 15.14 -9.06
C THR A 17 8.69 13.97 -9.61
N ILE A 18 8.04 13.18 -8.74
CA ILE A 18 7.36 11.95 -9.14
C ILE A 18 5.88 11.99 -8.78
N PHE A 19 5.53 12.26 -7.52
CA PHE A 19 4.17 12.03 -7.05
C PHE A 19 3.21 13.19 -7.35
N GLY A 20 3.69 14.43 -7.41
CA GLY A 20 2.88 15.64 -7.50
C GLY A 20 1.85 15.72 -6.37
N ASP A 21 0.60 15.95 -6.73
CA ASP A 21 -0.54 15.93 -5.81
C ASP A 21 -1.23 14.56 -5.69
N ARG A 22 -0.65 13.52 -6.31
CA ARG A 22 -1.18 12.16 -6.20
C ARG A 22 -0.96 11.66 -4.78
N LEU A 23 -1.90 10.83 -4.32
CA LEU A 23 -1.85 10.15 -3.03
C LEU A 23 -1.75 8.63 -3.28
N PRO A 24 -0.53 8.08 -3.42
CA PRO A 24 -0.36 6.66 -3.66
C PRO A 24 -0.82 5.84 -2.47
N VAL A 25 -1.43 4.69 -2.74
CA VAL A 25 -1.76 3.70 -1.71
C VAL A 25 -0.90 2.46 -1.90
N TYR A 26 -0.42 1.92 -0.79
CA TYR A 26 0.53 0.81 -0.77
C TYR A 26 0.01 -0.37 0.05
N ASP A 27 0.24 -1.59 -0.41
CA ASP A 27 -0.15 -2.83 0.28
C ASP A 27 0.80 -3.23 1.42
N GLY A 28 1.95 -2.57 1.54
CA GLY A 28 2.98 -2.86 2.54
C GLY A 28 4.04 -3.86 2.09
N LYS A 29 3.95 -4.38 0.87
CA LYS A 29 4.86 -5.40 0.33
C LYS A 29 5.41 -5.05 -1.05
N SER A 30 4.57 -4.83 -2.06
CA SER A 30 5.04 -4.62 -3.45
C SER A 30 4.08 -3.84 -4.34
N SER A 31 2.79 -3.76 -4.00
CA SER A 31 1.78 -3.14 -4.87
C SER A 31 1.52 -1.70 -4.44
N LEU A 32 1.85 -0.75 -5.32
CA LEU A 32 1.56 0.67 -5.17
C LEU A 32 0.55 1.08 -6.24
N TYR A 33 -0.54 1.73 -5.84
CA TYR A 33 -1.58 2.23 -6.75
C TYR A 33 -1.66 3.75 -6.71
N THR A 34 -1.97 4.33 -7.85
CA THR A 34 -2.21 5.77 -8.01
C THR A 34 -3.44 5.98 -8.86
N ALA A 35 -4.20 7.04 -8.59
CA ALA A 35 -5.40 7.39 -9.36
C ALA A 35 -5.08 7.93 -10.76
N SER A 36 -3.85 8.42 -10.97
CA SER A 36 -3.38 8.93 -12.24
C SER A 36 -1.93 8.49 -12.48
N PRO A 37 -1.54 8.23 -13.74
CA PRO A 37 -0.20 7.73 -14.05
C PRO A 37 0.92 8.59 -13.44
N LEU A 38 1.95 7.92 -12.92
CA LEU A 38 3.19 8.54 -12.50
C LEU A 38 4.08 8.81 -13.72
N PRO A 39 4.89 9.89 -13.73
CA PRO A 39 5.82 10.22 -14.81
C PRO A 39 7.09 9.34 -14.73
N VAL A 40 6.92 8.02 -14.75
CA VAL A 40 8.02 7.04 -14.64
C VAL A 40 8.22 6.37 -15.99
N ALA A 41 9.48 6.22 -16.41
CA ALA A 41 9.82 5.53 -17.65
C ALA A 41 9.44 4.04 -17.60
N ALA A 42 9.32 3.39 -18.76
CA ALA A 42 8.98 1.97 -18.85
C ALA A 42 9.96 1.04 -18.09
N GLY A 43 11.23 1.45 -18.00
CA GLY A 43 12.26 0.74 -17.23
C GLY A 43 12.12 0.83 -15.71
N GLY A 44 11.25 1.70 -15.21
CA GLY A 44 11.14 2.04 -13.80
C GLY A 44 12.10 3.16 -13.37
N VAL A 45 12.07 3.48 -12.07
CA VAL A 45 12.96 4.44 -11.42
C VAL A 45 13.45 3.87 -10.10
N ASP A 46 14.75 3.98 -9.84
CA ASP A 46 15.36 3.65 -8.56
C ASP A 46 15.44 4.89 -7.68
N LEU A 47 14.99 4.75 -6.44
CA LEU A 47 14.90 5.83 -5.46
C LEU A 47 15.64 5.43 -4.19
N ASP A 48 16.58 6.28 -3.78
CA ASP A 48 17.24 6.16 -2.49
C ASP A 48 16.39 6.87 -1.43
N VAL A 49 15.97 6.13 -0.42
CA VAL A 49 15.10 6.60 0.66
C VAL A 49 15.80 6.35 1.98
N THR A 50 15.89 7.37 2.83
CA THR A 50 16.51 7.22 4.15
C THR A 50 15.44 7.40 5.22
N LEU A 51 15.41 6.48 6.18
CA LEU A 51 14.61 6.60 7.40
C LEU A 51 15.51 6.84 8.60
N PRO A 52 15.07 7.62 9.61
CA PRO A 52 15.75 7.67 10.88
C PRO A 52 15.76 6.26 11.52
N GLY A 53 16.92 5.84 12.03
CA GLY A 53 17.09 4.60 12.79
C GLY A 53 17.27 4.86 14.28
N GLU A 54 17.20 3.78 15.06
CA GLU A 54 17.47 3.84 16.49
C GLU A 54 18.94 4.20 16.76
N GLY A 55 19.19 5.03 17.78
CA GLY A 55 20.54 5.46 18.12
C GLY A 55 21.16 6.48 17.16
N GLY A 56 20.35 7.20 16.38
CA GLY A 56 20.81 8.30 15.53
C GLY A 56 21.51 7.88 14.24
N LYS A 57 21.44 6.59 13.88
CA LYS A 57 21.97 6.08 12.61
C LYS A 57 20.88 6.04 11.56
N ASP A 58 21.12 6.71 10.45
CA ASP A 58 20.25 6.66 9.27
C ASP A 58 20.21 5.26 8.65
N ARG A 59 19.02 4.85 8.20
CA ARG A 59 18.78 3.57 7.53
C ARG A 59 18.48 3.83 6.05
N PRO A 60 19.42 3.55 5.14
CA PRO A 60 19.19 3.70 3.71
C PRO A 60 18.41 2.53 3.14
N PHE A 61 17.53 2.82 2.19
CA PHE A 61 16.72 1.87 1.42
C PHE A 61 16.80 2.22 -0.06
N LYS A 62 16.87 1.21 -0.91
CA LYS A 62 16.69 1.34 -2.36
C LYS A 62 15.31 0.85 -2.74
N VAL A 63 14.52 1.71 -3.38
CA VAL A 63 13.16 1.42 -3.82
C VAL A 63 13.06 1.57 -5.32
N THR A 64 12.71 0.50 -6.02
CA THR A 64 12.44 0.54 -7.45
C THR A 64 10.93 0.64 -7.68
N ILE A 65 10.50 1.67 -8.41
CA ILE A 65 9.11 1.80 -8.88
C ILE A 65 9.06 1.43 -10.34
N LYS A 66 8.25 0.43 -10.70
CA LYS A 66 8.04 -0.01 -12.08
C LYS A 66 6.55 -0.05 -12.40
N PHE A 67 6.17 0.48 -13.55
CA PHE A 67 4.80 0.34 -14.05
C PHE A 67 4.53 -1.13 -14.42
N VAL A 68 3.45 -1.70 -13.88
CA VAL A 68 3.05 -3.09 -14.14
C VAL A 68 1.85 -3.13 -15.07
N SER A 69 0.72 -2.52 -14.68
CA SER A 69 -0.49 -2.47 -15.50
C SER A 69 -1.42 -1.35 -15.05
N LEU A 70 -2.41 -1.06 -15.89
CA LEU A 70 -3.62 -0.37 -15.46
C LEU A 70 -4.58 -1.36 -14.79
N VAL A 71 -5.41 -0.86 -13.88
CA VAL A 71 -6.48 -1.62 -13.23
C VAL A 71 -7.82 -1.07 -13.72
N SER A 72 -8.67 -1.93 -14.29
CA SER A 72 -9.95 -1.54 -14.88
C SER A 72 -11.07 -1.54 -13.84
N TRP A 73 -11.54 -0.35 -13.47
CA TRP A 73 -12.76 -0.17 -12.66
C TRP A 73 -14.02 -0.58 -13.41
N HIS A 74 -14.01 -0.45 -14.73
CA HIS A 74 -15.13 -0.85 -15.58
C HIS A 74 -15.37 -2.37 -15.47
N THR A 75 -14.29 -3.16 -15.55
CA THR A 75 -14.36 -4.62 -15.40
C THR A 75 -14.91 -5.03 -14.04
N LEU A 76 -14.51 -4.34 -12.96
CA LEU A 76 -15.08 -4.59 -11.64
C LEU A 76 -16.59 -4.33 -11.62
N HIS A 77 -17.02 -3.22 -12.22
CA HIS A 77 -18.43 -2.85 -12.29
C HIS A 77 -19.27 -3.82 -13.13
N GLU A 78 -18.75 -4.32 -14.25
CA GLU A 78 -19.43 -5.33 -15.07
C GLU A 78 -19.64 -6.64 -14.28
N VAL A 79 -18.61 -7.10 -13.56
CA VAL A 79 -18.70 -8.30 -12.70
C VAL A 79 -19.73 -8.10 -11.59
N LEU A 80 -19.68 -6.97 -10.89
CA LEU A 80 -20.60 -6.67 -9.78
C LEU A 80 -22.06 -6.51 -10.25
N THR A 81 -22.28 -6.12 -11.51
CA THR A 81 -23.62 -5.96 -12.10
C THR A 81 -24.09 -7.21 -12.85
N GLY A 82 -23.34 -8.31 -12.80
CA GLY A 82 -23.68 -9.57 -13.48
C GLY A 82 -23.61 -9.49 -15.01
N ARG A 83 -22.95 -8.47 -15.55
CA ARG A 83 -22.78 -8.27 -17.00
C ARG A 83 -21.55 -8.99 -17.57
N SER A 84 -20.63 -9.41 -16.72
CA SER A 84 -19.48 -10.22 -17.09
C SER A 84 -19.25 -11.34 -16.07
N VAL A 85 -18.72 -12.47 -16.53
CA VAL A 85 -18.25 -13.53 -15.64
C VAL A 85 -16.86 -13.15 -15.12
N PRO A 86 -16.55 -13.37 -13.83
CA PRO A 86 -15.19 -13.20 -13.34
C PRO A 86 -14.23 -14.05 -14.19
N GLU A 87 -13.13 -13.46 -14.67
CA GLU A 87 -12.07 -14.28 -15.26
C GLU A 87 -11.61 -15.31 -14.21
N PRO A 88 -11.37 -16.57 -14.60
CA PRO A 88 -10.72 -17.53 -13.73
C PRO A 88 -9.44 -16.92 -13.15
N LEU A 89 -9.12 -17.26 -11.89
CA LEU A 89 -7.90 -16.78 -11.26
C LEU A 89 -6.70 -17.28 -12.07
N ASP A 90 -6.15 -16.41 -12.91
CA ASP A 90 -4.91 -16.63 -13.61
C ASP A 90 -3.76 -16.47 -12.61
N LEU A 91 -3.13 -17.60 -12.25
CA LEU A 91 -2.03 -17.64 -11.29
C LEU A 91 -0.75 -17.00 -11.85
N ASP A 92 -0.64 -16.85 -13.16
CA ASP A 92 0.50 -16.18 -13.81
C ASP A 92 0.35 -14.65 -13.77
N LYS A 93 -0.89 -14.16 -13.64
CA LYS A 93 -1.18 -12.73 -13.56
C LYS A 93 -0.90 -12.22 -12.14
N PRO A 94 -0.17 -11.11 -11.98
CA PRO A 94 0.06 -10.54 -10.66
C PRO A 94 -1.27 -10.19 -9.99
N ILE A 95 -1.44 -10.61 -8.73
CA ILE A 95 -2.62 -10.30 -7.89
C ILE A 95 -2.89 -8.79 -7.89
N SER A 96 -1.84 -7.97 -8.00
CA SER A 96 -1.94 -6.52 -8.03
C SER A 96 -2.77 -5.96 -9.20
N THR A 97 -3.02 -6.75 -10.25
CA THR A 97 -3.84 -6.34 -11.40
C THR A 97 -5.34 -6.57 -11.20
N ASN A 98 -5.73 -7.30 -10.15
CA ASN A 98 -7.13 -7.54 -9.82
C ASN A 98 -7.74 -6.26 -9.20
N PRO A 99 -8.85 -5.73 -9.76
CA PRO A 99 -9.45 -4.52 -9.23
C PRO A 99 -9.99 -4.66 -7.80
N VAL A 100 -10.39 -5.86 -7.37
CA VAL A 100 -10.78 -6.12 -5.97
C VAL A 100 -9.59 -5.95 -5.02
N HIS A 101 -8.39 -6.39 -5.44
CA HIS A 101 -7.18 -6.19 -4.64
C HIS A 101 -6.83 -4.71 -4.53
N ALA A 102 -6.92 -3.95 -5.64
CA ALA A 102 -6.71 -2.50 -5.60
C ALA A 102 -7.67 -1.80 -4.63
N VAL A 103 -8.96 -2.16 -4.63
CA VAL A 103 -9.96 -1.66 -3.66
C VAL A 103 -9.55 -1.96 -2.23
N ASP A 104 -9.19 -3.21 -1.92
CA ASP A 104 -8.79 -3.61 -0.57
C ASP A 104 -7.57 -2.80 -0.10
N VAL A 105 -6.56 -2.61 -0.96
CA VAL A 105 -5.39 -1.80 -0.65
C VAL A 105 -5.73 -0.33 -0.42
N VAL A 106 -6.59 0.26 -1.26
CA VAL A 106 -7.08 1.64 -1.08
C VAL A 106 -7.74 1.81 0.29
N LEU A 107 -8.71 0.95 0.62
CA LEU A 107 -9.48 1.06 1.85
C LEU A 107 -8.64 0.78 3.10
N ARG A 108 -7.64 -0.10 3.00
CA ARG A 108 -6.76 -0.47 4.11
C ARG A 108 -5.56 0.45 4.29
N HIS A 109 -5.24 1.31 3.33
CA HIS A 109 -4.01 2.08 3.35
C HIS A 109 -3.87 2.93 4.63
N LEU A 110 -4.84 3.80 4.90
CA LEU A 110 -4.79 4.69 6.07
C LEU A 110 -4.92 3.93 7.40
N PRO A 111 -5.86 2.98 7.59
CA PRO A 111 -5.92 2.18 8.80
C PRO A 111 -4.63 1.39 9.08
N SER A 112 -3.94 0.90 8.04
CA SER A 112 -2.66 0.19 8.20
C SER A 112 -1.49 1.09 8.61
N MET A 113 -1.64 2.40 8.51
CA MET A 113 -0.68 3.39 8.98
C MET A 113 -0.99 3.85 10.42
N LYS A 114 -2.27 3.88 10.79
CA LYS A 114 -2.73 4.39 12.09
C LYS A 114 -2.83 3.33 13.18
N TYR A 115 -3.20 2.11 12.81
CA TYR A 115 -3.53 1.03 13.73
C TYR A 115 -2.56 -0.14 13.58
N THR A 116 -2.64 -1.11 14.48
CA THR A 116 -1.92 -2.38 14.39
C THR A 116 -2.73 -3.35 13.51
N PRO A 117 -2.28 -3.66 12.28
CA PRO A 117 -2.96 -4.63 11.44
C PRO A 117 -2.68 -6.06 11.93
N VAL A 118 -3.73 -6.86 12.10
CA VAL A 118 -3.62 -8.30 12.37
C VAL A 118 -4.58 -9.04 11.44
N GLY A 119 -4.03 -9.79 10.48
CA GLY A 119 -4.83 -10.42 9.43
C GLY A 119 -5.63 -9.39 8.63
N ARG A 120 -6.97 -9.53 8.66
CA ARG A 120 -7.90 -8.60 7.98
C ARG A 120 -8.49 -7.52 8.90
N SER A 121 -8.07 -7.48 10.16
CA SER A 121 -8.57 -6.56 11.18
C SER A 121 -7.53 -5.50 11.57
N PHE A 122 -8.00 -4.44 12.23
CA PHE A 122 -7.18 -3.37 12.76
C PHE A 122 -7.45 -3.22 14.26
N PHE A 123 -6.38 -3.06 15.05
CA PHE A 123 -6.45 -2.93 16.50
C PHE A 123 -5.77 -1.63 16.95
N SER A 124 -6.35 -1.00 17.97
CA SER A 124 -5.76 0.13 18.70
C SER A 124 -5.83 -0.19 20.19
N SER A 125 -4.94 0.42 20.98
CA SER A 125 -5.07 0.37 22.44
C SER A 125 -6.42 1.00 22.85
N PRO A 126 -7.08 0.47 23.89
CA PRO A 126 -8.28 1.07 24.46
C PRO A 126 -8.07 2.54 24.86
N GLU A 127 -9.11 3.37 24.72
CA GLU A 127 -9.10 4.74 25.23
C GLU A 127 -10.03 4.83 26.45
N GLY A 128 -9.47 5.13 27.62
CA GLY A 128 -10.24 5.42 28.84
C GLY A 128 -10.72 4.19 29.63
N TYR A 129 -10.26 2.98 29.31
CA TYR A 129 -10.52 1.77 30.09
C TYR A 129 -9.44 0.71 29.83
N ASP A 130 -9.19 -0.17 30.81
CA ASP A 130 -8.25 -1.29 30.68
C ASP A 130 -8.98 -2.64 30.84
N HIS A 131 -8.54 -3.67 30.11
CA HIS A 131 -9.08 -5.02 30.17
C HIS A 131 -7.98 -6.07 30.45
N PRO A 132 -7.33 -6.03 31.63
CA PRO A 132 -6.20 -6.91 31.91
C PRO A 132 -6.62 -8.38 31.93
N LEU A 133 -5.86 -9.22 31.21
CA LEU A 133 -6.03 -10.67 31.20
C LEU A 133 -5.04 -11.39 32.13
N GLY A 134 -4.10 -10.65 32.74
CA GLY A 134 -3.03 -11.16 33.58
C GLY A 134 -1.78 -11.58 32.80
N GLY A 135 -0.63 -11.69 33.48
CA GLY A 135 0.64 -12.12 32.87
C GLY A 135 1.22 -11.15 31.83
N GLY A 136 0.97 -9.84 32.00
CA GLY A 136 1.42 -8.81 31.06
C GLY A 136 0.61 -8.74 29.76
N ARG A 137 -0.65 -9.19 29.80
CA ARG A 137 -1.57 -9.19 28.66
C ARG A 137 -2.84 -8.40 28.99
N GLU A 138 -3.40 -7.84 27.93
CA GLU A 138 -4.65 -7.07 27.84
C GLU A 138 -5.36 -7.39 26.52
#